data_AF-A0A2P6RKR5-F1
#
_entry.id   AF-A0A2P6RKR5-F1
#
_cell.length_a   1.000
_cell.length_b   1.000
_cell.length_c   1.000
_cell.angle_alpha   90.00
_cell.angle_beta   90.00
_cell.angle_gamma   90.00
#
_symmetry.space_group_name_H-M   'P 1'
#
loop_
_entity.id
_entity.type
_entity.pdbx_description
1 polymer ?
#
loop_
_entity_poly.entity_id
_entity_poly.type
_entity_poly.pdbx_seq_one_letter_code
_entity_poly.pdbx_strand_id
1 'polypeptide(L)'
;MKAFKKKFDRFHDHVFGEHRSNKEGVKEFVPKDIVDDLIAGGTDTSATTVDWAMSELMKQPHLIQKAIEELDRVIGRETWVEDKDIAQLPCIDAIMKETMRKHPVACNARTTSGS
;
A
#
# COMPACT_ATOMS: atom_id res chain seq x y z
N MET A 1 20.99 6.25 17.04
CA MET A 1 19.51 6.19 17.04
C MET A 1 18.92 4.77 17.26
N LYS A 2 19.60 3.83 17.95
CA LYS A 2 19.07 2.47 18.17
C LYS A 2 17.92 2.41 19.20
N ALA A 3 18.01 3.24 20.24
CA ALA A 3 17.00 3.29 21.31
C ALA A 3 15.65 3.87 20.85
N PHE A 4 15.67 4.80 19.89
CA PHE A 4 14.45 5.36 19.30
C PHE A 4 13.75 4.33 18.41
N LYS A 5 14.49 3.69 17.49
CA LYS A 5 13.97 2.63 16.63
C LYS A 5 13.28 1.54 17.46
N LYS A 6 13.94 1.02 18.50
CA LYS A 6 13.37 0.03 19.41
C LYS A 6 12.07 0.46 20.11
N LYS A 7 11.97 1.74 20.51
CA LYS A 7 10.73 2.26 21.13
C LYS A 7 9.62 2.39 20.10
N PHE A 8 9.95 2.82 18.87
CA PHE A 8 8.99 2.93 17.78
C PHE A 8 8.49 1.55 17.31
N ASP A 9 9.38 0.58 17.15
CA ASP A 9 9.03 -0.80 16.80
C ASP A 9 8.04 -1.38 17.83
N ARG A 10 8.31 -1.20 19.13
CA ARG A 10 7.40 -1.65 20.20
C ARG A 10 6.03 -0.97 20.14
N PHE A 11 5.99 0.32 19.80
CA PHE A 11 4.73 1.04 19.65
C PHE A 11 3.93 0.51 18.45
N HIS A 12 4.60 0.31 17.33
CA HIS A 12 4.02 -0.22 16.10
C HIS A 12 3.40 -1.60 16.35
N ASP A 13 4.15 -2.52 16.94
CA ASP A 13 3.67 -3.87 17.25
C ASP A 13 2.45 -3.85 18.17
N HIS A 14 2.41 -2.93 19.13
CA HIS A 14 1.28 -2.77 20.04
C HIS A 14 0.03 -2.25 19.31
N VAL A 15 0.15 -1.14 18.57
CA VAL A 15 -0.97 -0.50 17.86
C VAL A 15 -1.57 -1.43 16.81
N PHE A 16 -0.74 -2.03 15.97
CA PHE A 16 -1.24 -2.93 14.93
C PHE A 16 -1.77 -4.24 15.51
N GLY A 17 -1.17 -4.72 16.60
CA GLY A 17 -1.68 -5.87 17.34
C GLY A 17 -3.09 -5.62 17.89
N GLU A 18 -3.32 -4.44 18.49
CA GLU A 18 -4.62 -4.04 19.03
C GLU A 18 -5.67 -3.86 17.91
N HIS A 19 -5.33 -3.14 16.83
CA HIS A 19 -6.21 -2.97 15.68
C HIS A 19 -6.65 -4.34 15.11
N ARG A 20 -5.69 -5.27 14.96
CA ARG A 20 -5.96 -6.61 14.45
C ARG A 20 -6.87 -7.40 15.38
N SER A 21 -6.59 -7.40 16.69
CA SER A 21 -7.42 -8.07 17.68
C SER A 21 -8.85 -7.49 17.72
N ASN A 22 -9.00 -6.19 17.50
CA ASN A 22 -10.30 -5.53 17.42
C ASN A 22 -11.09 -5.90 16.16
N LYS A 23 -10.41 -6.24 15.06
CA LYS A 23 -11.03 -6.74 13.83
C LYS A 23 -11.33 -8.23 13.84
N GLU A 24 -10.60 -9.03 14.61
CA GLU A 24 -10.74 -10.48 14.62
C GLU A 24 -12.14 -10.92 15.12
N GLY A 25 -12.88 -11.65 14.28
CA GLY A 25 -14.20 -12.19 14.60
C GLY A 25 -15.37 -11.21 14.45
N VAL A 26 -15.13 -9.97 14.01
CA VAL A 26 -16.17 -8.95 13.82
C VAL A 26 -16.58 -8.88 12.35
N LYS A 27 -17.89 -9.00 12.05
CA LYS A 27 -18.41 -8.91 10.67
C LYS A 27 -18.39 -7.49 10.11
N GLU A 28 -18.53 -6.50 10.98
CA GLU A 28 -18.58 -5.07 10.64
C GLU A 28 -17.64 -4.30 11.58
N PHE A 29 -16.52 -3.83 11.06
CA PHE A 29 -15.54 -3.09 11.85
C PHE A 29 -15.99 -1.64 12.03
N VAL A 30 -16.11 -1.19 13.27
CA VAL A 30 -16.40 0.20 13.63
C VAL A 30 -15.15 0.78 14.30
N PRO A 31 -14.52 1.83 13.74
CA PRO A 31 -13.38 2.50 14.35
C PRO A 31 -13.73 3.03 15.73
N LYS A 32 -12.90 2.74 16.73
CA LYS A 32 -13.13 3.18 18.12
C LYS A 32 -12.32 4.41 18.50
N ASP A 33 -11.25 4.68 17.77
CA ASP A 33 -10.37 5.82 17.97
C ASP A 33 -9.78 6.34 16.64
N ILE A 34 -8.96 7.38 16.74
CA ILE A 34 -8.29 8.02 15.59
C ILE A 34 -7.29 7.06 14.92
N VAL A 35 -6.72 6.13 15.67
CA VAL A 35 -5.70 5.20 15.16
C VAL A 35 -6.37 4.15 14.29
N ASP A 36 -7.51 3.60 14.73
CA ASP A 36 -8.36 2.70 13.96
C ASP A 36 -8.88 3.37 12.68
N ASP A 37 -9.32 4.63 12.78
CA ASP A 37 -9.81 5.40 11.63
C ASP A 37 -8.69 5.63 10.59
N LEU A 38 -7.49 6.00 11.05
CA LEU A 38 -6.33 6.18 10.18
C LEU A 38 -5.89 4.87 9.50
N ILE A 39 -5.85 3.76 10.25
CA ILE A 39 -5.47 2.45 9.70
C ILE A 39 -6.52 1.97 8.70
N ALA A 40 -7.81 2.11 9.01
CA ALA A 40 -8.90 1.72 8.11
C ALA A 40 -8.87 2.54 6.82
N GLY A 41 -8.82 3.88 6.92
CA GLY A 41 -8.77 4.77 5.77
C GLY A 41 -7.54 4.55 4.88
N GLY A 42 -6.38 4.24 5.48
CA GLY A 42 -5.16 3.91 4.73
C GLY A 42 -5.21 2.54 4.07
N THR A 43 -5.82 1.53 4.71
CA THR A 43 -5.81 0.14 4.20
C THR A 43 -6.68 0.00 2.95
N ASP A 44 -7.93 0.46 3.01
CA ASP A 44 -8.89 0.25 1.92
C ASP A 44 -8.48 1.00 0.65
N THR A 45 -7.95 2.22 0.82
CA THR A 45 -7.45 3.04 -0.28
C THR A 45 -6.17 2.45 -0.89
N SER A 46 -5.24 1.97 -0.06
CA SER A 46 -4.02 1.32 -0.55
C SER A 46 -4.31 0.02 -1.31
N ALA A 47 -5.21 -0.83 -0.78
CA ALA A 47 -5.62 -2.06 -1.44
C ALA A 47 -6.24 -1.78 -2.81
N THR A 48 -7.18 -0.83 -2.88
CA THR A 48 -7.81 -0.42 -4.14
C THR A 48 -6.79 0.12 -5.15
N THR A 49 -5.79 0.87 -4.69
CA THR A 49 -4.71 1.38 -5.57
C THR A 49 -3.92 0.23 -6.19
N VAL A 50 -3.56 -0.78 -5.39
CA VAL A 50 -2.81 -1.95 -5.86
C VAL A 50 -3.63 -2.78 -6.84
N ASP A 51 -4.92 -2.98 -6.58
CA ASP A 51 -5.82 -3.69 -7.49
C ASP A 51 -5.87 -3.02 -8.86
N TRP A 52 -6.00 -1.69 -8.89
CA TRP A 52 -5.96 -0.93 -10.13
C TRP A 52 -4.60 -0.97 -10.81
N ALA A 53 -3.51 -0.89 -10.05
CA ALA A 53 -2.16 -0.98 -10.59
C ALA A 53 -1.95 -2.34 -11.28
N MET A 54 -2.34 -3.42 -10.62
CA MET A 54 -2.23 -4.77 -11.17
C MET A 54 -3.11 -4.95 -12.41
N SER A 55 -4.35 -4.43 -12.36
CA SER A 55 -5.28 -4.46 -13.50
C SER A 55 -4.71 -3.77 -14.75
N GLU A 56 -4.08 -2.61 -14.59
CA GLU A 56 -3.45 -1.89 -15.70
C GLU A 56 -2.16 -2.57 -16.18
N LEU A 57 -1.33 -3.08 -15.25
CA LEU A 57 -0.09 -3.78 -15.58
C LEU A 57 -0.34 -5.07 -16.38
N MET A 58 -1.40 -5.82 -16.07
CA MET A 58 -1.80 -7.01 -16.84
C MET A 58 -2.13 -6.69 -18.31
N LYS A 59 -2.60 -5.47 -18.61
CA LYS A 59 -2.85 -5.00 -19.98
C LYS A 59 -1.57 -4.59 -20.70
N GLN A 60 -0.47 -4.36 -19.99
CA GLN A 60 0.80 -3.86 -20.51
C GLN A 60 1.99 -4.71 -20.03
N PRO A 61 2.19 -5.94 -20.55
CA PRO A 61 3.23 -6.85 -20.07
C PRO A 61 4.67 -6.29 -20.17
N HIS A 62 4.93 -5.42 -21.13
CA HIS A 62 6.24 -4.76 -21.28
C HIS A 62 6.61 -3.86 -20.09
N LEU A 63 5.63 -3.26 -19.41
CA LEU A 63 5.87 -2.44 -18.21
C LEU A 63 6.23 -3.32 -17.01
N ILE A 64 5.62 -4.50 -16.89
CA ILE A 64 5.97 -5.49 -15.85
C ILE A 64 7.43 -5.90 -16.01
N GLN A 65 7.84 -6.24 -17.25
CA GLN A 65 9.22 -6.63 -17.51
C GLN A 65 10.20 -5.50 -17.15
N LYS A 66 9.89 -4.25 -17.56
CA LYS A 66 10.73 -3.09 -17.23
C LYS A 66 10.83 -2.82 -15.73
N ALA A 67 9.74 -3.01 -14.99
CA ALA A 67 9.74 -2.86 -13.53
C ALA A 67 10.58 -3.95 -12.84
N ILE A 68 10.52 -5.19 -13.31
CA ILE A 68 11.36 -6.29 -12.81
C ILE A 68 12.84 -6.02 -13.11
N GLU A 69 13.17 -5.58 -14.33
CA GLU A 69 14.54 -5.23 -14.72
C GLU A 69 15.09 -4.07 -13.87
N GLU A 70 14.28 -3.06 -13.56
CA GLU A 70 14.66 -1.99 -12.65
C GLU A 70 14.94 -2.51 -11.23
N LEU A 71 14.06 -3.38 -10.72
CA LEU A 71 14.22 -3.99 -9.40
C LEU A 71 15.49 -4.84 -9.31
N ASP A 72 15.72 -5.69 -10.31
CA ASP A 72 16.93 -6.51 -10.45
C ASP A 72 18.20 -5.66 -10.51
N ARG A 73 18.14 -4.46 -11.13
CA ARG A 73 19.29 -3.56 -11.25
C ARG A 73 19.60 -2.83 -9.95
N VAL A 74 18.58 -2.37 -9.21
CA VAL A 74 18.76 -1.54 -8.01
C VAL A 74 19.04 -2.37 -6.77
N ILE A 75 18.30 -3.47 -6.60
CA ILE A 75 18.27 -4.27 -5.37
C ILE A 75 19.02 -5.61 -5.57
N GLY A 76 18.98 -6.15 -6.78
CA GLY A 76 19.45 -7.50 -7.06
C GLY A 76 18.44 -8.57 -6.61
N ARG A 77 18.72 -9.84 -6.94
CA ARG A 77 17.76 -10.94 -6.82
C ARG A 77 17.63 -11.58 -5.43
N GLU A 78 18.54 -11.28 -4.52
CA GLU A 78 18.63 -11.97 -3.22
C GLU A 78 18.57 -11.03 -2.00
N THR A 79 18.29 -9.74 -2.22
CA THR A 79 18.22 -8.77 -1.11
C THR A 79 16.80 -8.23 -0.93
N TRP A 80 16.47 -7.87 0.31
CA TRP A 80 15.20 -7.26 0.66
C TRP A 80 15.24 -5.77 0.34
N VAL A 81 14.11 -5.24 -0.12
CA VAL A 81 13.93 -3.80 -0.35
C VAL A 81 14.07 -3.07 0.98
N GLU A 82 14.96 -2.08 1.04
CA GLU A 82 15.04 -1.13 2.16
C GLU A 82 14.41 0.23 1.78
N ASP A 83 14.04 1.02 2.78
CA ASP A 83 13.40 2.34 2.57
C ASP A 83 14.21 3.27 1.66
N LYS A 84 15.55 3.15 1.70
CA LYS A 84 16.47 3.96 0.89
C LYS A 84 16.43 3.61 -0.61
N ASP A 85 16.00 2.39 -0.94
CA ASP A 85 16.00 1.87 -2.31
C ASP A 85 14.74 2.32 -3.05
N ILE A 86 13.65 2.61 -2.34
CA ILE A 86 12.38 3.10 -2.89
C ILE A 86 12.60 4.35 -3.75
N ALA A 87 13.46 5.26 -3.30
CA ALA A 87 13.80 6.48 -4.05
C ALA A 87 14.53 6.22 -5.38
N GLN A 88 15.07 5.02 -5.58
CA GLN A 88 15.83 4.63 -6.76
C GLN A 88 15.01 3.81 -7.76
N LEU A 89 13.68 3.72 -7.58
CA LEU A 89 12.76 2.95 -8.42
C LEU A 89 11.81 3.88 -9.23
N PRO A 90 12.32 4.69 -10.18
CA PRO A 90 11.51 5.66 -10.92
C PRO A 90 10.47 5.01 -11.83
N CYS A 91 10.68 3.79 -12.35
CA CYS A 91 9.68 3.10 -13.15
C CYS A 91 8.48 2.69 -12.29
N ILE A 92 8.75 2.13 -11.10
CA ILE A 92 7.68 1.74 -10.17
C ILE A 92 6.91 2.97 -9.65
N ASP A 93 7.62 4.04 -9.32
CA ASP A 93 7.00 5.33 -8.93
C ASP A 93 6.12 5.90 -10.06
N ALA A 94 6.61 5.85 -11.31
CA ALA A 94 5.82 6.28 -12.47
C ALA A 94 4.57 5.42 -12.70
N ILE A 95 4.66 4.10 -12.50
CA ILE A 95 3.50 3.18 -12.56
C ILE A 95 2.47 3.60 -11.53
N MET A 96 2.87 3.80 -10.26
CA MET A 96 1.95 4.20 -9.19
C MET A 96 1.28 5.54 -9.48
N LYS A 97 2.06 6.53 -9.93
CA LYS A 97 1.53 7.85 -10.31
C LYS A 97 0.54 7.76 -11.46
N GLU A 98 0.84 6.96 -12.47
CA GLU A 98 -0.05 6.78 -13.63
C GLU A 98 -1.33 6.02 -13.25
N THR A 99 -1.23 5.01 -12.39
CA THR A 99 -2.39 4.31 -11.83
C THR A 99 -3.29 5.29 -11.09
N MET A 100 -2.74 6.13 -10.19
CA MET A 100 -3.54 7.12 -9.46
C MET A 100 -4.11 8.21 -10.37
N ARG A 101 -3.42 8.56 -11.47
CA ARG A 101 -3.93 9.50 -12.48
C ARG A 101 -5.15 8.93 -13.21
N LYS A 102 -5.14 7.64 -13.54
CA LYS A 102 -6.26 6.95 -14.21
C LYS A 102 -7.38 6.57 -13.25
N HIS A 103 -7.02 6.16 -12.04
CA HIS A 103 -7.89 5.58 -11.02
C HIS A 103 -7.71 6.31 -9.69
N PRO A 104 -8.24 7.55 -9.55
CA PRO A 104 -8.11 8.31 -8.32
C PRO A 104 -8.90 7.66 -7.19
N VAL A 105 -8.20 7.32 -6.10
CA VAL A 105 -8.79 6.58 -4.96
C VAL A 105 -9.45 7.50 -3.93
N ALA A 106 -9.17 8.81 -3.99
CA ALA A 106 -9.63 9.78 -2.99
C ALA A 106 -11.13 10.13 -3.09
N CYS A 107 -11.80 9.88 -4.21
CA CYS A 107 -13.24 10.07 -4.34
C CYS A 107 -13.73 9.51 -5.68
N ASN A 108 -14.04 8.23 -5.73
CA ASN A 108 -15.11 7.76 -6.58
C ASN A 108 -16.35 7.63 -5.70
N ALA A 109 -17.17 8.68 -5.67
CA ALA A 109 -18.59 8.53 -5.39
C ALA A 109 -19.09 7.44 -6.33
N ARG A 110 -19.20 6.20 -5.82
CA ARG A 110 -19.83 5.12 -6.55
C ARG A 110 -21.29 5.53 -6.65
N THR A 111 -21.64 6.16 -7.77
CA THR A 111 -23.03 6.30 -8.19
C THR A 111 -23.57 4.88 -8.34
N THR A 112 -24.13 4.35 -7.26
CA THR A 112 -25.10 3.26 -7.34
C THR A 112 -26.37 3.85 -7.94
N SER A 113 -26.38 4.07 -9.25
CA SER A 113 -27.62 4.12 -10.02
C SER A 113 -27.84 2.75 -10.63
N GLY A 114 -28.13 1.78 -9.75
CA GLY A 114 -28.94 0.62 -10.12
C GLY A 114 -30.37 0.98 -9.75
N SER A 115 -31.18 1.29 -10.74
CA SER A 115 -32.65 1.21 -10.72
C SER A 115 -33.06 0.28 -11.84
#